data_AF-A0A9N9X454-F1
#
_entry.id   AF-A0A9N9X454-F1
#
_cell.length_a   1.000
_cell.length_b   1.000
_cell.length_c   1.000
_cell.angle_alpha   90.00
_cell.angle_beta   90.00
_cell.angle_gamma   90.00
#
_symmetry.space_group_name_H-M   'P 1'
#
loop_
_entity.id
_entity.type
_entity.pdbx_description
1 polymer ?
#
loop_
_entity_poly.entity_id
_entity_poly.type
_entity_poly.pdbx_seq_one_letter_code
_entity_poly.pdbx_strand_id
1 'polypeptide(L)'
;MTQSNKALPTKYKREENCQRGLWTKNQLESAIHAVRNEKMEVNAGARNFEVPAPTLRRIMKSNNKRKSALGASSVLSEERKKKKAGFAPTTSEVREMAFRLAKELKIKTTFNKEKKLTDFD
;
A
#
# COMPACT_ATOMS: atom_id res chain seq x y z
N MET A 1 -24.80 -22.22 -31.22
CA MET A 1 -24.09 -21.28 -30.32
C MET A 1 -22.61 -21.32 -30.66
N THR A 2 -22.14 -20.36 -31.47
CA THR A 2 -20.74 -20.32 -31.95
C THR A 2 -19.83 -19.75 -30.86
N GLN A 3 -18.94 -20.56 -30.31
CA GLN A 3 -17.89 -20.07 -29.43
C GLN A 3 -16.85 -19.30 -30.27
N SER A 4 -16.76 -17.99 -30.03
CA SER A 4 -15.73 -17.12 -30.61
C SER A 4 -14.35 -17.54 -30.10
N ASN A 5 -13.52 -18.10 -30.97
CA ASN A 5 -12.09 -18.33 -30.70
C ASN A 5 -11.38 -16.98 -30.55
N LYS A 6 -11.15 -16.55 -29.31
CA LYS A 6 -10.45 -15.30 -28.99
C LYS A 6 -8.95 -15.56 -28.96
N ALA A 7 -8.21 -15.02 -29.93
CA ALA A 7 -6.75 -15.11 -29.96
C ALA A 7 -6.14 -14.39 -28.74
N LEU A 8 -5.19 -15.04 -28.07
CA LEU A 8 -4.49 -14.45 -26.93
C LEU A 8 -3.55 -13.32 -27.42
N PRO A 9 -3.55 -12.15 -26.77
CA PRO A 9 -2.69 -11.05 -27.16
C PRO A 9 -1.21 -11.41 -26.96
N THR A 10 -0.38 -11.15 -27.98
CA THR A 10 1.07 -11.40 -27.97
C THR A 10 1.84 -10.51 -27.00
N LYS A 11 1.26 -9.36 -26.63
CA LYS A 11 1.84 -8.42 -25.66
C LYS A 11 1.15 -8.62 -24.31
N TYR A 12 1.96 -8.87 -23.28
CA TYR A 12 1.48 -8.96 -21.91
C TYR A 12 0.74 -7.67 -21.53
N LYS A 13 -0.58 -7.77 -21.31
CA LYS A 13 -1.36 -6.75 -20.64
C LYS A 13 -1.61 -7.22 -19.22
N ARG A 14 -1.18 -6.41 -18.26
CA ARG A 14 -1.53 -6.61 -16.87
C ARG A 14 -3.00 -6.22 -16.70
N GLU A 15 -3.80 -7.06 -16.06
CA GLU A 15 -5.19 -6.72 -15.78
C GLU A 15 -5.27 -5.46 -14.90
N GLU A 16 -5.94 -4.43 -15.40
CA GLU A 16 -5.85 -3.05 -14.91
C GLU A 16 -6.49 -2.85 -13.52
N ASN A 17 -7.16 -3.88 -12.97
CA ASN A 17 -7.79 -3.88 -11.65
C ASN A 17 -7.32 -5.03 -10.74
N CYS A 18 -6.05 -5.43 -10.80
CA CYS A 18 -5.51 -6.42 -9.86
C CYS A 18 -5.27 -5.81 -8.46
N GLN A 19 -6.33 -5.52 -7.71
CA GLN A 19 -6.21 -5.13 -6.30
C GLN A 19 -5.56 -6.28 -5.51
N ARG A 20 -4.30 -6.08 -5.12
CA ARG A 20 -3.51 -7.13 -4.43
C ARG A 20 -3.92 -7.21 -2.97
N GLY A 21 -4.13 -8.43 -2.48
CA GLY A 21 -4.33 -8.68 -1.05
C GLY A 21 -5.70 -8.25 -0.51
N LEU A 22 -6.74 -8.32 -1.34
CA LEU A 22 -8.13 -8.03 -0.98
C LEU A 22 -8.70 -8.90 0.16
N TRP A 23 -8.14 -10.09 0.37
CA TRP A 23 -8.61 -10.99 1.42
C TRP A 23 -8.44 -10.39 2.81
N THR A 24 -9.46 -10.53 3.64
CA THR A 24 -9.49 -10.07 5.04
C THR A 24 -8.94 -11.15 5.98
N LYS A 25 -8.58 -10.74 7.20
CA LYS A 25 -8.13 -11.67 8.23
C LYS A 25 -9.22 -12.70 8.59
N ASN A 26 -10.48 -12.25 8.63
CA ASN A 26 -11.62 -13.11 8.95
C ASN A 26 -11.82 -14.19 7.88
N GLN A 27 -11.77 -13.83 6.60
CA GLN A 27 -11.83 -14.79 5.48
C GLN A 27 -10.73 -15.85 5.58
N LEU A 28 -9.51 -15.45 5.96
CA LEU A 28 -8.41 -16.39 6.18
C LEU A 28 -8.67 -17.34 7.36
N GLU A 29 -9.17 -16.83 8.48
CA GLU A 29 -9.46 -17.64 9.66
C GLU A 29 -10.59 -18.65 9.39
N SER A 30 -11.66 -18.22 8.71
CA SER A 30 -12.75 -19.10 8.27
C SER A 30 -12.25 -20.17 7.29
N ALA A 31 -11.39 -19.82 6.34
CA ALA A 31 -10.79 -20.78 5.42
C ALA A 31 -9.94 -21.84 6.12
N ILE A 32 -9.14 -21.43 7.12
CA ILE A 32 -8.33 -22.37 7.91
C ILE A 32 -9.23 -23.29 8.75
N HIS A 33 -10.31 -22.74 9.33
CA HIS A 33 -11.28 -23.51 10.10
C HIS A 33 -11.94 -24.59 9.24
N ALA A 34 -12.46 -24.21 8.06
CA ALA A 34 -13.12 -25.16 7.15
C ALA A 34 -12.18 -26.29 6.69
N VAL A 35 -10.92 -25.97 6.41
CA VAL A 35 -9.95 -26.99 5.99
C VAL A 35 -9.56 -27.93 7.12
N ARG A 36 -9.37 -27.42 8.35
CA ARG A 36 -8.95 -28.25 9.50
C ARG A 36 -10.09 -29.03 10.15
N ASN A 37 -11.23 -28.37 10.35
CA ASN A 37 -12.33 -28.90 11.16
C ASN A 37 -13.42 -29.55 10.31
N GLU A 38 -13.78 -28.95 9.18
CA GLU A 38 -14.82 -29.46 8.28
C GLU A 38 -14.27 -30.41 7.20
N LYS A 39 -12.96 -30.72 7.26
CA LYS A 39 -12.23 -31.59 6.32
C LYS A 39 -12.39 -31.18 4.85
N MET A 40 -12.50 -29.88 4.58
CA MET A 40 -12.59 -29.36 3.22
C MET A 40 -11.23 -29.35 2.52
N GLU A 41 -11.20 -29.60 1.21
CA GLU A 41 -9.97 -29.47 0.43
C GLU A 41 -9.46 -28.03 0.40
N VAL A 42 -8.13 -27.86 0.39
CA VAL A 42 -7.47 -26.53 0.42
C VAL A 42 -7.92 -25.64 -0.76
N ASN A 43 -8.09 -26.22 -1.96
CA ASN A 43 -8.53 -25.46 -3.13
C ASN A 43 -10.02 -25.07 -3.04
N ALA A 44 -10.85 -25.91 -2.44
CA ALA A 44 -12.26 -25.61 -2.21
C ALA A 44 -12.43 -24.50 -1.16
N GLY A 45 -11.71 -24.59 -0.04
CA GLY A 45 -11.68 -23.53 0.96
C GLY A 45 -11.17 -22.19 0.41
N ALA A 46 -10.11 -22.22 -0.40
CA ALA A 46 -9.60 -21.03 -1.07
C ALA A 46 -10.66 -20.32 -1.95
N ARG A 47 -11.46 -21.09 -2.70
CA ARG A 47 -12.53 -20.55 -3.55
C ARG A 47 -13.70 -20.02 -2.72
N ASN A 48 -14.14 -20.76 -1.72
CA ASN A 48 -15.30 -20.41 -0.90
C ASN A 48 -15.10 -19.14 -0.07
N PHE A 49 -13.86 -18.90 0.39
CA PHE A 49 -13.53 -17.77 1.26
C PHE A 49 -12.74 -16.65 0.55
N GLU A 50 -12.62 -16.72 -0.78
CA GLU A 50 -11.91 -15.71 -1.61
C GLU A 50 -10.45 -15.47 -1.18
N VAL A 51 -9.81 -16.49 -0.60
CA VAL A 51 -8.40 -16.44 -0.22
C VAL A 51 -7.57 -17.16 -1.29
N PRO A 52 -6.48 -16.55 -1.81
CA PRO A 52 -5.64 -17.24 -2.77
C PRO A 52 -5.09 -18.57 -2.22
N ALA A 53 -5.27 -19.65 -2.97
CA ALA A 53 -4.81 -20.99 -2.56
C ALA A 53 -3.32 -21.06 -2.18
N PRO A 54 -2.38 -20.35 -2.86
CA PRO A 54 -0.98 -20.29 -2.42
C PRO A 54 -0.82 -19.66 -1.03
N THR A 55 -1.61 -18.63 -0.72
CA THR A 55 -1.63 -17.97 0.59
C THR A 55 -2.11 -18.93 1.67
N LEU A 56 -3.23 -19.63 1.41
CA LEU A 56 -3.77 -20.59 2.36
C LEU A 56 -2.79 -21.73 2.65
N ARG A 57 -2.18 -22.32 1.60
CA ARG A 57 -1.12 -23.33 1.73
C ARG A 57 0.08 -22.84 2.55
N ARG A 58 0.59 -21.65 2.23
CA ARG A 58 1.71 -21.03 2.95
C ARG A 58 1.41 -20.87 4.43
N ILE A 59 0.23 -20.35 4.76
CA ILE A 59 -0.16 -20.08 6.15
C ILE A 59 -0.40 -21.37 6.92
N MET A 60 -0.98 -22.40 6.30
CA MET A 60 -1.11 -23.71 6.92
C MET A 60 0.25 -24.34 7.25
N LYS A 61 1.26 -24.16 6.38
CA LYS A 61 2.62 -24.67 6.60
C LYS A 61 3.37 -23.90 7.69
N SER A 62 3.24 -22.57 7.74
CA SER A 62 3.99 -21.73 8.69
C SER A 62 3.24 -21.44 10.00
N ASN A 63 1.96 -21.81 10.10
CA ASN A 63 1.03 -21.52 11.20
C ASN A 63 0.95 -20.03 11.60
N ASN A 64 1.37 -19.12 10.71
CA ASN A 64 1.41 -17.69 10.95
C ASN A 64 0.19 -17.02 10.32
N LYS A 65 -0.81 -16.69 11.16
CA LYS A 65 -2.09 -16.11 10.73
C LYS A 65 -2.04 -14.58 10.50
N ARG A 66 -0.86 -13.94 10.58
CA ARG A 66 -0.75 -12.49 10.43
C ARG A 66 -0.76 -12.12 8.95
N LYS A 67 -1.60 -11.14 8.59
CA LYS A 67 -1.55 -10.47 7.29
C LYS A 67 -0.33 -9.54 7.28
N SER A 68 0.75 -9.97 6.65
CA SER A 68 1.96 -9.15 6.48
C SER A 68 1.81 -8.23 5.26
N ALA A 69 2.54 -7.12 5.25
CA ALA A 69 2.72 -6.33 4.05
C ALA A 69 3.26 -7.20 2.90
N LEU A 70 2.85 -6.88 1.68
CA LEU A 70 3.35 -7.54 0.47
C LEU A 70 4.71 -6.93 0.11
N GLY A 71 5.79 -7.50 0.65
CA GLY A 71 7.17 -7.11 0.35
C GLY A 71 8.07 -7.06 1.57
N ALA A 72 9.36 -6.82 1.35
CA ALA A 72 10.28 -6.52 2.43
C ALA A 72 9.89 -5.20 3.12
N SER A 73 10.07 -5.13 4.44
CA SER A 73 9.94 -3.88 5.19
C SER A 73 10.92 -2.85 4.61
N SER A 74 10.48 -1.60 4.45
CA SER A 74 11.39 -0.53 4.05
C SER A 74 12.53 -0.39 5.06
N VAL A 75 13.75 -0.15 4.56
CA VAL A 75 14.95 0.12 5.39
C VAL A 75 14.72 1.33 6.32
N LEU A 76 13.87 2.27 5.89
CA LEU A 76 13.43 3.39 6.70
C LEU A 76 12.31 2.95 7.65
N SER A 77 12.66 2.62 8.90
CA SER A 77 11.68 2.37 9.97
C SER A 77 10.87 3.65 10.26
N GLU A 78 9.67 3.53 10.82
CA GLU A 78 8.85 4.71 11.14
C GLU A 78 9.53 5.68 12.09
N GLU A 79 10.37 5.17 12.99
CA GLU A 79 11.20 5.97 13.89
C GLU A 79 12.28 6.77 13.14
N ARG A 80 12.82 6.22 12.05
CA ARG A 80 13.77 6.91 11.17
C ARG A 80 13.09 7.89 10.21
N LYS A 81 11.77 7.79 10.00
CA LYS A 81 10.99 8.82 9.28
C LYS A 81 10.84 10.11 10.10
N LYS A 82 11.05 10.04 11.42
CA LYS A 82 11.12 11.26 12.25
C LYS A 82 12.38 12.01 11.82
N LYS A 83 12.22 13.21 11.27
CA LYS A 83 13.27 14.06 10.70
C LYS A 83 14.32 14.42 11.76
N LYS A 84 15.25 13.51 12.05
CA LYS A 84 16.54 13.86 12.65
C LYS A 84 17.41 14.48 11.56
N ALA A 85 18.36 15.32 11.96
CA ALA A 85 19.25 16.04 11.05
C ALA A 85 19.71 15.18 9.86
N GLY A 86 19.53 15.68 8.63
CA GLY A 86 19.87 14.97 7.39
C GLY A 86 18.69 14.67 6.45
N PHE A 87 17.43 14.89 6.87
CA PHE A 87 16.30 14.88 5.94
C PHE A 87 16.14 16.23 5.26
N ALA A 88 15.87 16.20 3.95
CA ALA A 88 15.49 17.40 3.21
C ALA A 88 14.20 18.00 3.82
N PRO A 89 14.13 19.33 3.93
CA PRO A 89 12.93 20.00 4.41
C PRO A 89 11.75 19.70 3.48
N THR A 90 10.55 19.57 4.05
CA THR A 90 9.34 19.44 3.22
C THR A 90 9.05 20.76 2.52
N THR A 91 8.29 20.72 1.42
CA THR A 91 7.92 21.91 0.66
C THR A 91 7.27 22.98 1.54
N SER A 92 6.41 22.58 2.50
CA SER A 92 5.84 23.47 3.51
C SER A 92 6.89 24.20 4.35
N GLU A 93 7.89 23.47 4.84
CA GLU A 93 8.98 24.01 5.65
C GLU A 93 9.85 24.97 4.83
N VAL A 94 10.13 24.64 3.57
CA VAL A 94 10.85 25.52 2.66
C VAL A 94 10.08 26.83 2.43
N ARG A 95 8.77 26.75 2.20
CA ARG A 95 7.92 27.94 2.02
C ARG A 95 7.90 28.82 3.28
N GLU A 96 7.83 28.23 4.47
CA GLU A 96 7.90 28.98 5.74
C GLU A 96 9.27 29.64 5.93
N MET A 97 10.37 28.91 5.69
CA MET A 97 11.73 29.45 5.78
C MET A 97 11.94 30.61 4.81
N ALA A 98 11.45 30.50 3.57
CA ALA A 98 11.53 31.56 2.58
C ALA A 98 10.75 32.82 3.01
N PHE A 99 9.56 32.65 3.59
CA PHE A 99 8.78 33.76 4.14
C PHE A 99 9.52 34.47 5.28
N ARG A 100 10.07 33.71 6.23
CA ARG A 100 10.85 34.24 7.37
C ARG A 100 12.06 35.04 6.88
N LEU A 101 12.82 34.47 5.95
CA LEU A 101 14.01 35.11 5.39
C LEU A 101 13.67 36.43 4.67
N ALA A 102 12.60 36.46 3.86
CA ALA A 102 12.20 37.69 3.18
C ALA A 102 11.78 38.80 4.15
N LYS A 103 11.14 38.44 5.28
CA LYS A 103 10.78 39.39 6.33
C LYS A 103 12.01 39.97 7.03
N GLU A 104 12.99 39.13 7.35
CA GLU A 104 14.26 39.56 7.96
C GLU A 104 15.05 40.48 7.03
N LEU A 105 15.11 40.14 5.74
CA LEU A 105 15.81 40.92 4.72
C LEU A 105 15.02 42.15 4.22
N LYS A 106 13.80 42.38 4.74
CA LYS A 106 12.90 43.48 4.37
C LYS A 106 12.66 43.60 2.85
N ILE A 107 12.68 42.48 2.15
CA ILE A 107 12.42 42.43 0.71
C ILE A 107 10.92 42.62 0.51
N LYS A 108 10.52 43.50 -0.41
CA LYS A 108 9.11 43.68 -0.76
C LYS A 108 8.62 42.41 -1.49
N THR A 109 7.80 41.62 -0.81
CA THR A 109 7.23 40.37 -1.36
C THR A 109 5.70 40.41 -1.37
N THR A 110 5.11 39.59 -2.24
CA THR A 110 3.66 39.40 -2.39
C THR A 110 3.09 38.28 -1.52
N PHE A 111 3.86 37.79 -0.54
CA PHE A 111 3.47 36.64 0.26
C PHE A 111 2.23 36.90 1.12
N ASN A 112 1.41 35.86 1.27
CA ASN A 112 0.25 35.85 2.12
C ASN A 112 0.62 35.92 3.62
N LYS A 113 0.24 37.04 4.22
CA LYS A 113 0.58 37.40 5.60
C LYS A 113 -0.19 36.58 6.64
N GLU A 114 -1.38 36.08 6.30
CA GLU A 114 -2.22 35.31 7.22
C GLU A 114 -1.71 33.88 7.34
N LYS A 115 -1.39 33.26 6.19
CA LYS A 115 -0.91 31.88 6.12
C LYS A 115 0.59 31.73 6.40
N LYS A 116 1.36 32.84 6.41
CA LYS A 116 2.82 32.87 6.57
C LYS A 116 3.56 31.92 5.61
N LEU A 117 2.97 31.73 4.44
CA LEU A 117 3.45 30.84 3.38
C LEU A 117 3.58 31.66 2.11
N THR A 118 4.46 31.20 1.22
CA THR A 118 4.56 31.75 -0.13
C THR A 118 3.41 31.23 -0.98
N ASP A 119 2.70 32.09 -1.70
CA ASP A 119 1.53 31.73 -2.53
C ASP A 119 1.85 31.04 -3.86
N PHE A 120 3.03 30.47 -4.01
CA PHE A 120 3.37 29.71 -5.21
C PHE A 120 2.70 28.33 -5.13
N ASP A 121 1.71 28.09 -5.99
CA ASP A 121 1.34 26.77 -6.51
C ASP A 121 1.91 26.57 -7.91
#